data_AF-A0A970GB11-F1
#
_entry.id   AF-A0A970GB11-F1
#
_cell.length_a   1.000
_cell.length_b   1.000
_cell.length_c   1.000
_cell.angle_alpha   90.00
_cell.angle_beta   90.00
_cell.angle_gamma   90.00
#
_symmetry.space_group_name_H-M   'P 1'
#
loop_
_entity.id
_entity.type
_entity.pdbx_description
1 polymer ?
#
loop_
_entity_poly.entity_id
_entity_poly.type
_entity_poly.pdbx_seq_one_letter_code
_entity_poly.pdbx_strand_id
1 'polypeptide(L)'
;VNFHGGAEVVNYPWDYTYIAHPDENWYISTSFVYANNAIANGPSGYFTSVSSNGITNGADWYVITGGRQDWMNYSAHCREVTIEISNTKMPSASTLPGYWNYNYEAMISYLEQAMYGIHGIVQDPYGNPLSATITVNGYDNSYSTVITDPAKGDFYRYLSPGTYNLTISASGFPDKTISGVVVNANTATSISVTMGELPHYQQITLTPGWNLLSFNVDLGTNNFSSVFGSNLLQIKDTAKSYAPSMPSYFNTLSSLQSAKGYWVNNSSAQNLSIQGQLLNTSNYPIALNSGWNLIPYLPDNSLPVASAIASILTKTQEVRYLSSVWNPVSGGTLSVLEPGKAYWIRVSEPCQLLYP
;
A
#
# COMPACT_ATOMS: atom_id res chain seq x y z
N VAL A 1 8.25 -26.22 14.51
CA VAL A 1 8.01 -27.68 14.60
C VAL A 1 8.18 -28.12 16.04
N ASN A 2 7.46 -29.16 16.44
CA ASN A 2 7.67 -29.85 17.71
C ASN A 2 7.84 -31.36 17.44
N PHE A 3 8.81 -32.00 18.08
CA PHE A 3 9.17 -33.40 17.82
C PHE A 3 8.66 -34.31 18.91
N HIS A 4 8.08 -35.44 18.49
CA HIS A 4 7.42 -36.42 19.35
C HIS A 4 7.85 -37.85 18.98
N GLY A 5 7.47 -38.80 19.84
CA GLY A 5 7.59 -40.23 19.57
C GLY A 5 6.39 -40.99 20.13
N GLY A 6 6.12 -42.15 19.54
CA GLY A 6 4.92 -42.96 19.72
C GLY A 6 4.23 -43.29 18.40
N ALA A 7 4.54 -42.54 17.34
CA ALA A 7 4.17 -42.82 15.97
C ALA A 7 5.26 -42.32 15.00
N GLU A 8 5.01 -42.49 13.71
CA GLU A 8 5.82 -42.00 12.59
C GLU A 8 4.87 -41.35 11.57
N VAL A 9 4.73 -40.03 11.65
CA VAL A 9 3.82 -39.20 10.83
C VAL A 9 4.10 -37.70 11.04
N VAL A 10 3.84 -36.85 10.05
CA VAL A 10 3.69 -35.40 10.28
C VAL A 10 2.23 -35.07 10.56
N ASN A 11 1.96 -34.58 11.76
CA ASN A 11 0.65 -34.15 12.21
C ASN A 11 0.51 -32.62 12.05
N TYR A 12 -0.47 -32.17 11.27
CA TYR A 12 -0.71 -30.75 11.01
C TYR A 12 -2.04 -30.23 11.59
N PRO A 13 -2.18 -28.90 11.81
CA PRO A 13 -3.35 -28.33 12.47
C PRO A 13 -4.68 -28.56 11.74
N TRP A 14 -5.80 -28.53 12.45
CA TRP A 14 -5.92 -28.39 13.91
C TRP A 14 -5.96 -29.73 14.61
N ASP A 15 -5.50 -29.79 15.86
CA ASP A 15 -5.67 -30.96 16.72
C ASP A 15 -7.03 -30.98 17.43
N TYR A 16 -7.59 -29.80 17.75
CA TYR A 16 -8.83 -29.71 18.55
C TYR A 16 -10.14 -29.73 17.75
N THR A 17 -10.09 -29.54 16.43
CA THR A 17 -11.29 -29.37 15.60
C THR A 17 -11.09 -29.84 14.17
N TYR A 18 -12.18 -30.32 13.54
CA TYR A 18 -12.25 -30.70 12.12
C TYR A 18 -12.40 -29.51 11.17
N ILE A 19 -12.55 -28.28 11.70
CA ILE A 19 -12.60 -27.09 10.85
C ILE A 19 -11.20 -26.87 10.28
N ALA A 20 -11.06 -26.88 8.96
CA ALA A 20 -9.78 -26.66 8.30
C ALA A 20 -9.15 -25.31 8.66
N HIS A 21 -7.81 -25.27 8.77
CA HIS A 21 -7.09 -24.00 8.82
C HIS A 21 -7.24 -23.28 7.47
N PRO A 22 -7.36 -21.94 7.41
CA PRO A 22 -7.30 -21.19 6.16
C PRO A 22 -6.09 -21.50 5.27
N ASP A 23 -4.99 -21.97 5.87
CA ASP A 23 -3.70 -22.28 5.24
C ASP A 23 -3.53 -23.79 5.03
N GLU A 24 -4.60 -24.59 5.08
CA GLU A 24 -4.55 -26.06 5.03
C GLU A 24 -3.71 -26.60 3.87
N ASN A 25 -3.91 -26.07 2.65
CA ASN A 25 -3.12 -26.48 1.49
C ASN A 25 -1.62 -26.22 1.68
N TRP A 26 -1.25 -25.12 2.34
CA TRP A 26 0.14 -24.83 2.68
C TRP A 26 0.67 -25.85 3.70
N TYR A 27 -0.05 -26.11 4.79
CA TYR A 27 0.32 -27.12 5.79
C TYR A 27 0.51 -28.51 5.18
N ILE A 28 -0.41 -28.94 4.31
CA ILE A 28 -0.34 -30.23 3.62
C ILE A 28 0.93 -30.28 2.77
N SER A 29 1.16 -29.26 1.93
CA SER A 29 2.33 -29.23 1.05
C SER A 29 3.65 -29.24 1.82
N THR A 30 3.77 -28.45 2.88
CA THR A 30 4.96 -28.35 3.72
C THR A 30 5.16 -29.61 4.57
N SER A 31 4.08 -30.26 5.02
CA SER A 31 4.16 -31.55 5.72
C SER A 31 4.67 -32.66 4.81
N PHE A 32 4.25 -32.68 3.54
CA PHE A 32 4.78 -33.62 2.55
C PHE A 32 6.27 -33.44 2.28
N VAL A 33 6.80 -32.21 2.36
CA VAL A 33 8.26 -31.97 2.22
C VAL A 33 9.04 -32.75 3.28
N TYR A 34 8.59 -32.73 4.54
CA TYR A 34 9.24 -33.52 5.59
C TYR A 34 8.99 -35.02 5.40
N ALA A 35 7.72 -35.42 5.28
CA ALA A 35 7.34 -36.84 5.24
C ALA A 35 8.00 -37.57 4.06
N ASN A 36 8.00 -37.00 2.86
CA ASN A 36 8.59 -37.65 1.68
C ASN A 36 10.11 -37.83 1.81
N ASN A 37 10.82 -36.85 2.35
CA ASN A 37 12.26 -36.97 2.60
C ASN A 37 12.57 -38.00 3.69
N ALA A 38 11.75 -38.06 4.74
CA ALA A 38 11.86 -39.06 5.80
C ALA A 38 11.64 -40.47 5.23
N ILE A 39 10.56 -40.68 4.46
CA ILE A 39 10.25 -41.95 3.79
C ILE A 39 11.37 -42.37 2.84
N ALA A 40 11.90 -41.43 2.04
CA ALA A 40 12.94 -41.73 1.05
C ALA A 40 14.27 -42.17 1.69
N ASN A 41 14.62 -41.60 2.84
CA ASN A 41 15.88 -41.89 3.53
C ASN A 41 15.74 -42.91 4.67
N GLY A 42 14.51 -43.28 5.04
CA GLY A 42 14.20 -44.22 6.10
C GLY A 42 14.12 -45.69 5.63
N PRO A 43 14.00 -46.63 6.57
CA PRO A 43 13.71 -48.02 6.25
C PRO A 43 12.32 -48.16 5.63
N SER A 44 12.06 -49.29 4.96
CA SER A 44 10.73 -49.58 4.39
C SER A 44 9.65 -49.50 5.47
N GLY A 45 8.60 -48.70 5.21
CA GLY A 45 7.50 -48.47 6.15
C GLY A 45 7.74 -47.35 7.17
N TYR A 46 8.88 -46.65 7.11
CA TYR A 46 9.12 -45.48 7.96
C TYR A 46 8.17 -44.34 7.59
N PHE A 47 7.66 -43.61 8.58
CA PHE A 47 6.67 -42.53 8.40
C PHE A 47 5.32 -42.97 7.84
N THR A 48 4.97 -44.26 7.90
CA THR A 48 3.65 -44.75 7.43
C THR A 48 2.80 -45.39 8.52
N SER A 49 3.07 -45.09 9.79
CA SER A 49 2.41 -45.74 10.94
C SER A 49 0.95 -45.32 11.15
N VAL A 50 0.59 -44.10 10.73
CA VAL A 50 -0.76 -43.52 10.88
C VAL A 50 -1.46 -43.43 9.54
N SER A 51 -0.76 -42.95 8.52
CA SER A 51 -1.26 -42.82 7.16
C SER A 51 -0.20 -43.30 6.17
N SER A 52 -0.63 -43.86 5.04
CA SER A 52 0.29 -44.41 4.03
C SER A 52 1.12 -43.34 3.31
N ASN A 53 0.71 -42.08 3.38
CA ASN A 53 1.39 -40.93 2.77
C ASN A 53 2.19 -40.09 3.79
N GLY A 54 2.21 -40.52 5.05
CA GLY A 54 3.05 -39.97 6.11
C GLY A 54 2.68 -38.60 6.66
N ILE A 55 1.48 -38.11 6.36
CA ILE A 55 0.92 -36.91 7.00
C ILE A 55 -0.50 -37.17 7.52
N THR A 56 -0.94 -36.42 8.51
CA THR A 56 -2.31 -36.49 9.02
C THR A 56 -2.77 -35.14 9.59
N ASN A 57 -4.06 -34.82 9.46
CA ASN A 57 -4.66 -33.74 10.23
C ASN A 57 -4.83 -34.22 11.68
N GLY A 58 -4.58 -33.33 12.65
CA GLY A 58 -4.64 -33.69 14.07
C GLY A 58 -5.97 -34.26 14.52
N ALA A 59 -7.07 -33.54 14.26
CA ALA A 59 -8.41 -33.99 14.62
C ALA A 59 -8.84 -35.27 13.90
N ASP A 60 -8.40 -35.47 12.65
CA ASP A 60 -8.64 -36.71 11.89
C ASP A 60 -7.91 -37.92 12.47
N TRP A 61 -6.71 -37.73 13.03
CA TRP A 61 -6.01 -38.79 13.74
C TRP A 61 -6.65 -39.08 15.10
N TYR A 62 -6.69 -38.07 15.98
CA TYR A 62 -7.46 -38.07 17.21
C TYR A 62 -7.51 -36.66 17.82
N VAL A 63 -8.70 -36.23 18.26
CA VAL A 63 -8.88 -34.90 18.85
C VAL A 63 -8.18 -34.78 20.20
N ILE A 64 -7.38 -33.71 20.37
CA ILE A 64 -6.84 -33.27 21.66
C ILE A 64 -7.13 -31.79 21.90
N THR A 65 -7.11 -31.37 23.17
CA THR A 65 -7.28 -29.96 23.56
C THR A 65 -6.09 -29.50 24.38
N GLY A 66 -5.75 -28.21 24.30
CA GLY A 66 -4.60 -27.64 25.01
C GLY A 66 -3.24 -28.01 24.41
N GLY A 67 -3.21 -28.46 23.15
CA GLY A 67 -1.98 -28.79 22.43
C GLY A 67 -1.13 -27.55 22.13
N ARG A 68 0.20 -27.71 22.19
CA ARG A 68 1.15 -26.64 21.85
C ARG A 68 1.01 -26.21 20.40
N GLN A 69 0.82 -27.14 19.48
CA GLN A 69 0.66 -26.86 18.06
C GLN A 69 -0.48 -25.87 17.81
N ASP A 70 -1.68 -26.16 18.28
CA ASP A 70 -2.84 -25.28 18.08
C ASP A 70 -2.64 -23.91 18.75
N TRP A 71 -2.04 -23.86 19.95
CA TRP A 71 -1.73 -22.58 20.60
C TRP A 71 -0.75 -21.73 19.78
N MET A 72 0.31 -22.33 19.22
CA MET A 72 1.29 -21.61 18.42
C MET A 72 0.68 -21.05 17.12
N ASN A 73 -0.20 -21.81 16.47
CA ASN A 73 -0.87 -21.38 15.24
C ASN A 73 -1.96 -20.33 15.50
N TYR A 74 -2.71 -20.46 16.60
CA TYR A 74 -3.80 -19.55 16.94
C TYR A 74 -3.35 -18.26 17.63
N SER A 75 -2.53 -18.36 18.68
CA SER A 75 -2.17 -17.24 19.55
C SER A 75 -0.84 -16.58 19.19
N ALA A 76 0.14 -17.37 18.77
CA ALA A 76 1.46 -16.84 18.40
C ALA A 76 1.59 -16.53 16.91
N HIS A 77 0.54 -16.79 16.11
CA HIS A 77 0.52 -16.66 14.66
C HIS A 77 1.72 -17.35 13.96
N CYS A 78 2.28 -18.37 14.61
CA CYS A 78 3.32 -19.21 14.03
C CYS A 78 2.71 -20.19 13.04
N ARG A 79 3.55 -21.01 12.40
CA ARG A 79 3.14 -22.10 11.51
C ARG A 79 3.76 -23.42 11.96
N GLU A 80 3.30 -23.91 13.12
CA GLU A 80 3.85 -25.12 13.73
C GLU A 80 3.08 -26.38 13.32
N VAL A 81 3.83 -27.47 13.10
CA VAL A 81 3.34 -28.86 13.02
C VAL A 81 4.03 -29.72 14.07
N THR A 82 3.42 -30.86 14.38
CA THR A 82 3.94 -31.91 15.26
C THR A 82 4.51 -33.03 14.40
N ILE A 83 5.74 -33.45 14.68
CA ILE A 83 6.43 -34.48 13.90
C ILE A 83 6.74 -35.66 14.81
N GLU A 84 6.04 -36.76 14.58
CA GLU A 84 6.24 -38.04 15.25
C GLU A 84 7.33 -38.79 14.48
N ILE A 85 8.51 -39.00 15.09
CA ILE A 85 9.70 -39.51 14.37
C ILE A 85 10.03 -40.98 14.68
N SER A 86 9.29 -41.63 15.58
CA SER A 86 9.56 -43.02 15.97
C SER A 86 8.35 -43.66 16.64
N ASN A 87 8.01 -44.89 16.23
CA ASN A 87 7.02 -45.70 16.94
C ASN A 87 7.45 -46.08 18.37
N THR A 88 8.75 -45.97 18.70
CA THR A 88 9.28 -46.27 20.04
C THR A 88 9.65 -44.98 20.76
N LYS A 89 8.92 -44.63 21.83
CA LYS A 89 9.14 -43.37 22.59
C LYS A 89 10.57 -43.21 23.13
N MET A 90 11.21 -44.32 23.51
CA MET A 90 12.60 -44.35 23.96
C MET A 90 13.37 -45.45 23.21
N PRO A 91 13.85 -45.15 21.99
CA PRO A 91 14.60 -46.14 21.22
C PRO A 91 15.97 -46.40 21.84
N SER A 92 16.57 -47.55 21.55
CA SER A 92 17.94 -47.86 21.97
C SER A 92 18.92 -46.82 21.42
N ALA A 93 19.92 -46.44 22.22
CA ALA A 93 20.98 -45.52 21.79
C ALA A 93 21.67 -45.96 20.50
N SER A 94 21.76 -47.27 20.26
CA SER A 94 22.36 -47.85 19.05
C SER A 94 21.61 -47.53 17.75
N THR A 95 20.33 -47.13 17.80
CA THR A 95 19.52 -46.82 16.60
C THR A 95 19.48 -45.32 16.29
N LEU A 96 19.96 -44.46 17.19
CA LEU A 96 19.94 -43.00 17.02
C LEU A 96 20.66 -42.52 15.75
N PRO A 97 21.81 -43.09 15.32
CA PRO A 97 22.43 -42.71 14.05
C PRO A 97 21.52 -42.99 12.83
N GLY A 98 20.68 -44.03 12.90
CA GLY A 98 19.67 -44.32 11.89
C GLY A 98 18.63 -43.21 11.84
N TYR A 99 17.98 -42.91 12.96
CA TYR A 99 16.99 -41.82 13.04
C TYR A 99 17.56 -40.47 12.58
N TRP A 100 18.82 -40.17 12.89
CA TRP A 100 19.48 -38.99 12.36
C TRP A 100 19.51 -39.00 10.82
N ASN A 101 20.03 -40.07 10.22
CA ASN A 101 20.15 -40.17 8.77
C ASN A 101 18.79 -40.13 8.05
N TYR A 102 17.74 -40.71 8.64
CA TYR A 102 16.40 -40.73 8.05
C TYR A 102 15.79 -39.32 8.02
N ASN A 103 16.02 -38.52 9.05
CA ASN A 103 15.39 -37.21 9.23
C ASN A 103 16.28 -36.03 8.80
N TYR A 104 17.58 -36.23 8.58
CA TYR A 104 18.51 -35.13 8.30
C TYR A 104 18.03 -34.25 7.15
N GLU A 105 17.81 -34.83 5.97
CA GLU A 105 17.32 -34.10 4.81
C GLU A 105 15.92 -33.54 5.06
N ALA A 106 15.03 -34.32 5.67
CA ALA A 106 13.66 -33.89 5.99
C ALA A 106 13.63 -32.62 6.86
N MET A 107 14.51 -32.53 7.86
CA MET A 107 14.66 -31.34 8.70
C MET A 107 15.19 -30.14 7.91
N ILE A 108 16.22 -30.33 7.08
CA ILE A 108 16.79 -29.24 6.27
C ILE A 108 15.78 -28.73 5.24
N SER A 109 15.18 -29.60 4.42
CA SER A 109 14.22 -29.16 3.39
C SER A 109 12.95 -28.55 4.01
N TYR A 110 12.57 -28.95 5.23
CA TYR A 110 11.46 -28.32 5.96
C TYR A 110 11.85 -26.91 6.46
N LEU A 111 13.07 -26.71 6.96
CA LEU A 111 13.56 -25.39 7.35
C LEU A 111 13.61 -24.43 6.16
N GLU A 112 13.95 -24.91 4.97
CA GLU A 112 13.93 -24.11 3.74
C GLU A 112 12.53 -23.56 3.40
N GLN A 113 11.44 -24.21 3.86
CA GLN A 113 10.09 -23.71 3.62
C GLN A 113 9.84 -22.33 4.24
N ALA A 114 10.57 -21.99 5.31
CA ALA A 114 10.51 -20.66 5.93
C ALA A 114 11.10 -19.54 5.04
N MET A 115 11.82 -19.90 3.96
CA MET A 115 12.39 -18.95 3.00
C MET A 115 11.42 -18.57 1.88
N TYR A 116 10.24 -19.21 1.80
CA TYR A 116 9.29 -19.01 0.70
C TYR A 116 8.09 -18.17 1.14
N GLY A 117 7.20 -17.85 0.18
CA GLY A 117 6.04 -17.02 0.42
C GLY A 117 6.37 -15.53 0.37
N ILE A 118 5.58 -14.71 1.04
CA ILE A 118 5.74 -13.24 1.01
C ILE A 118 6.59 -12.82 2.20
N HIS A 119 7.68 -12.10 1.92
CA HIS A 119 8.56 -11.50 2.92
C HIS A 119 8.50 -10.00 2.69
N GLY A 120 8.09 -9.21 3.67
CA GLY A 120 7.92 -7.79 3.43
C GLY A 120 8.25 -6.90 4.60
N ILE A 121 8.32 -5.61 4.32
CA ILE A 121 8.55 -4.54 5.31
C ILE A 121 7.43 -3.52 5.18
N VAL A 122 6.88 -3.08 6.31
CA VAL A 122 5.93 -1.97 6.41
C VAL A 122 6.58 -0.83 7.18
N GLN A 123 6.60 0.34 6.56
CA GLN A 123 7.27 1.53 7.09
C GLN A 123 6.47 2.82 6.81
N ASP A 124 6.78 3.88 7.55
CA ASP A 124 6.29 5.22 7.26
C ASP A 124 7.13 5.89 6.14
N PRO A 125 6.76 7.10 5.69
CA PRO A 125 7.48 7.79 4.62
C PRO A 125 8.88 8.29 5.02
N TYR A 126 9.22 8.27 6.32
CA TYR A 126 10.53 8.58 6.86
C TYR A 126 11.42 7.33 6.99
N GLY A 127 10.90 6.14 6.68
CA GLY A 127 11.60 4.87 6.79
C GLY A 127 11.56 4.25 8.18
N ASN A 128 10.73 4.77 9.09
CA ASN A 128 10.53 4.15 10.40
C ASN A 128 9.65 2.90 10.27
N PRO A 129 9.98 1.79 10.95
CA PRO A 129 9.17 0.59 10.92
C PRO A 129 7.79 0.82 11.55
N LEU A 130 6.76 0.20 11.00
CA LEU A 130 5.40 0.30 11.52
C LEU A 130 4.92 -1.03 12.10
N SER A 131 4.22 -0.94 13.24
CA SER A 131 3.37 -2.01 13.76
C SER A 131 2.12 -2.10 12.88
N ALA A 132 2.03 -3.13 12.04
CA ALA A 132 0.98 -3.28 11.05
C ALA A 132 0.41 -4.71 11.06
N THR A 133 -0.85 -4.85 10.65
CA THR A 133 -1.50 -6.12 10.38
C THR A 133 -1.62 -6.31 8.87
N ILE A 134 -1.22 -7.48 8.38
CA ILE A 134 -1.31 -7.91 7.00
C ILE A 134 -2.41 -8.98 6.91
N THR A 135 -3.40 -8.72 6.05
CA THR A 135 -4.52 -9.62 5.79
C THR A 135 -4.54 -10.01 4.32
N VAL A 136 -4.59 -11.30 4.03
CA VAL A 136 -4.83 -11.83 2.68
C VAL A 136 -6.34 -11.85 2.42
N ASN A 137 -6.80 -10.96 1.54
CA ASN A 137 -8.23 -10.73 1.32
C ASN A 137 -8.94 -11.96 0.77
N GLY A 138 -10.07 -12.33 1.39
CA GLY A 138 -10.87 -13.49 0.99
C GLY A 138 -10.25 -14.84 1.34
N TYR A 139 -9.14 -14.84 2.09
CA TYR A 139 -8.41 -16.03 2.50
C TYR A 139 -8.24 -16.09 4.01
N ASP A 140 -7.79 -14.98 4.61
CA ASP A 140 -7.54 -14.93 6.05
C ASP A 140 -8.79 -14.78 6.90
N ASN A 141 -8.69 -15.27 8.14
CA ASN A 141 -9.65 -15.03 9.22
C ASN A 141 -8.92 -14.47 10.47
N SER A 142 -9.60 -14.42 11.61
CA SER A 142 -9.09 -13.77 12.83
C SER A 142 -7.81 -14.36 13.42
N TYR A 143 -7.36 -15.55 13.00
CA TYR A 143 -6.15 -16.20 13.51
C TYR A 143 -5.08 -16.47 12.44
N SER A 144 -5.39 -16.30 11.15
CA SER A 144 -4.41 -16.52 10.07
C SER A 144 -3.73 -15.25 9.55
N THR A 145 -4.17 -14.06 9.99
CA THR A 145 -3.46 -12.81 9.72
C THR A 145 -2.05 -12.82 10.31
N VAL A 146 -1.18 -11.97 9.77
CA VAL A 146 0.19 -11.79 10.29
C VAL A 146 0.42 -10.34 10.68
N ILE A 147 1.26 -10.14 11.69
CA ILE A 147 1.66 -8.81 12.15
C ILE A 147 3.15 -8.61 11.89
N THR A 148 3.56 -7.36 11.74
CA THR A 148 4.98 -7.02 11.65
C THR A 148 5.69 -7.16 12.99
N ASP A 149 7.02 -7.38 12.97
CA ASP A 149 7.87 -7.05 14.11
C ASP A 149 7.93 -5.51 14.22
N PRO A 150 7.43 -4.89 15.30
CA PRO A 150 7.41 -3.43 15.41
C PRO A 150 8.81 -2.79 15.45
N ALA A 151 9.87 -3.54 15.77
CA ALA A 151 11.25 -3.03 15.79
C ALA A 151 11.89 -2.94 14.39
N LYS A 152 11.36 -3.67 13.41
CA LYS A 152 11.94 -3.82 12.07
C LYS A 152 10.94 -3.56 10.93
N GLY A 153 9.65 -3.63 11.23
CA GLY A 153 8.56 -3.49 10.28
C GLY A 153 8.40 -4.71 9.37
N ASP A 154 9.21 -5.76 9.56
CA ASP A 154 9.19 -6.93 8.70
C ASP A 154 8.08 -7.92 9.09
N PHE A 155 7.56 -8.63 8.09
CA PHE A 155 6.58 -9.68 8.27
C PHE A 155 6.84 -10.82 7.27
N TYR A 156 6.30 -11.99 7.61
CA TYR A 156 6.44 -13.20 6.82
C TYR A 156 5.07 -13.86 6.67
N ARG A 157 4.60 -14.04 5.44
CA ARG A 157 3.34 -14.69 5.12
C ARG A 157 3.58 -15.88 4.20
N TYR A 158 3.54 -17.07 4.78
CA TYR A 158 3.72 -18.33 4.07
C TYR A 158 2.45 -18.74 3.35
N LEU A 159 2.49 -18.90 2.03
CA LEU A 159 1.34 -19.19 1.18
C LEU A 159 1.73 -20.21 0.12
N SER A 160 0.76 -21.01 -0.32
CA SER A 160 0.91 -21.80 -1.53
C SER A 160 1.09 -20.88 -2.77
N PRO A 161 1.60 -21.40 -3.89
CA PRO A 161 1.71 -20.62 -5.11
C PRO A 161 0.34 -20.10 -5.58
N GLY A 162 0.28 -18.82 -5.95
CA GLY A 162 -0.98 -18.15 -6.24
C GLY A 162 -0.83 -16.65 -6.45
N THR A 163 -1.94 -15.97 -6.66
CA THR A 163 -1.99 -14.51 -6.75
C THR A 163 -2.96 -13.98 -5.70
N TYR A 164 -2.49 -13.04 -4.88
CA TYR A 164 -3.17 -12.59 -3.67
C TYR A 164 -3.33 -11.08 -3.64
N ASN A 165 -4.38 -10.62 -2.96
CA ASN A 165 -4.56 -9.22 -2.62
C ASN A 165 -4.36 -9.06 -1.12
N LEU A 166 -3.50 -8.14 -0.71
CA LEU A 166 -3.16 -7.89 0.68
C LEU A 166 -3.77 -6.56 1.14
N THR A 167 -4.37 -6.54 2.32
CA THR A 167 -4.71 -5.29 3.03
C THR A 167 -3.73 -5.10 4.17
N ILE A 168 -3.09 -3.93 4.21
CA ILE A 168 -2.16 -3.52 5.26
C ILE A 168 -2.86 -2.44 6.10
N SER A 169 -3.00 -2.71 7.39
CA SER A 169 -3.57 -1.78 8.36
C SER A 169 -2.54 -1.41 9.41
N ALA A 170 -2.36 -0.11 9.64
CA ALA A 170 -1.45 0.43 10.65
C ALA A 170 -2.13 1.62 11.34
N SER A 171 -2.00 1.71 12.66
CA SER A 171 -2.65 2.78 13.44
C SER A 171 -2.20 4.16 12.96
N GLY A 172 -3.14 5.06 12.71
CA GLY A 172 -2.88 6.42 12.22
C GLY A 172 -2.78 6.56 10.70
N PHE A 173 -2.91 5.47 9.94
CA PHE A 173 -2.90 5.48 8.49
C PHE A 173 -4.20 4.91 7.92
N PRO A 174 -4.70 5.41 6.77
CA PRO A 174 -5.71 4.70 6.00
C PRO A 174 -5.18 3.33 5.57
N ASP A 175 -6.04 2.32 5.56
CA ASP A 175 -5.68 0.99 5.08
C ASP A 175 -5.22 1.05 3.61
N LYS A 176 -4.20 0.25 3.29
CA LYS A 176 -3.63 0.17 1.94
C LYS A 176 -3.79 -1.23 1.38
N THR A 177 -4.40 -1.34 0.20
CA THR A 177 -4.53 -2.60 -0.52
C THR A 177 -3.46 -2.73 -1.60
N ILE A 178 -2.73 -3.83 -1.59
CA ILE A 178 -1.80 -4.23 -2.65
C ILE A 178 -2.42 -5.39 -3.40
N SER A 179 -2.77 -5.15 -4.66
CA SER A 179 -3.42 -6.15 -5.50
C SER A 179 -2.41 -6.92 -6.36
N GLY A 180 -2.71 -8.18 -6.65
CA GLY A 180 -1.96 -8.97 -7.63
C GLY A 180 -0.57 -9.41 -7.18
N VAL A 181 -0.36 -9.64 -5.88
CA VAL A 181 0.90 -10.15 -5.35
C VAL A 181 1.05 -11.62 -5.74
N VAL A 182 2.04 -11.93 -6.58
CA VAL A 182 2.29 -13.28 -7.09
C VAL A 182 3.25 -14.01 -6.15
N VAL A 183 2.84 -15.19 -5.69
CA VAL A 183 3.68 -16.14 -4.94
C VAL A 183 4.00 -17.31 -5.86
N ASN A 184 5.28 -17.55 -6.12
CA ASN A 184 5.74 -18.70 -6.91
C ASN A 184 6.28 -19.80 -5.99
N ALA A 185 6.21 -21.05 -6.46
CA ALA A 185 6.75 -22.19 -5.72
C ALA A 185 8.24 -21.99 -5.43
N ASN A 186 8.64 -22.31 -4.20
CA ASN A 186 10.03 -22.36 -3.74
C ASN A 186 10.80 -21.04 -3.95
N THR A 187 10.12 -19.90 -3.83
CA THR A 187 10.72 -18.58 -3.94
C THR A 187 10.16 -17.63 -2.90
N ALA A 188 10.96 -16.63 -2.52
CA ALA A 188 10.50 -15.49 -1.75
C ALA A 188 9.93 -14.42 -2.68
N THR A 189 8.73 -13.92 -2.36
CA THR A 189 8.16 -12.71 -2.95
C THR A 189 8.43 -11.56 -2.00
N SER A 190 9.37 -10.68 -2.33
CA SER A 190 9.68 -9.52 -1.51
C SER A 190 8.75 -8.34 -1.80
N ILE A 191 8.16 -7.74 -0.75
CA ILE A 191 7.38 -6.50 -0.90
C ILE A 191 7.81 -5.44 0.13
N SER A 192 7.81 -4.17 -0.29
CA SER A 192 8.04 -3.03 0.62
C SER A 192 6.84 -2.10 0.55
N VAL A 193 6.28 -1.77 1.71
CA VAL A 193 5.04 -1.02 1.84
C VAL A 193 5.28 0.23 2.65
N THR A 194 5.25 1.37 1.99
CA THR A 194 5.19 2.67 2.66
C THR A 194 3.74 3.06 2.92
N MET A 195 3.39 3.31 4.19
CA MET A 195 2.10 3.83 4.61
C MET A 195 2.14 5.35 4.69
N GLY A 196 1.14 6.02 4.12
CA GLY A 196 1.10 7.48 4.03
C GLY A 196 2.06 8.08 3.00
N GLU A 197 2.15 9.40 3.00
CA GLU A 197 2.96 10.20 2.08
C GLU A 197 3.66 11.33 2.85
N LEU A 198 4.88 11.68 2.44
CA LEU A 198 5.57 12.85 3.00
C LEU A 198 4.78 14.13 2.67
N PRO A 199 4.72 15.10 3.58
CA PRO A 199 4.09 16.38 3.27
C PRO A 199 4.84 17.05 2.11
N HIS A 200 4.07 17.51 1.12
CA HIS A 200 4.56 18.31 0.01
C HIS A 200 4.49 19.80 0.37
N TYR A 201 5.46 20.59 -0.12
CA TYR A 201 5.51 22.04 0.08
C TYR A 201 5.44 22.76 -1.26
N GLN A 202 4.27 23.33 -1.56
CA GLN A 202 4.11 24.16 -2.74
C GLN A 202 4.65 25.56 -2.46
N GLN A 203 5.58 26.02 -3.29
CA GLN A 203 6.13 27.37 -3.21
C GLN A 203 5.43 28.28 -4.22
N ILE A 204 4.93 29.44 -3.76
CA ILE A 204 4.30 30.44 -4.64
C ILE A 204 4.88 31.81 -4.34
N THR A 205 5.50 32.44 -5.33
CA THR A 205 5.96 33.83 -5.24
C THR A 205 4.88 34.78 -5.72
N LEU A 206 4.48 35.70 -4.84
CA LEU A 206 3.57 36.81 -5.13
C LEU A 206 4.35 38.11 -5.32
N THR A 207 3.90 38.92 -6.26
CA THR A 207 4.32 40.32 -6.41
C THR A 207 3.23 41.27 -5.88
N PRO A 208 3.57 42.55 -5.60
CA PRO A 208 2.55 43.55 -5.32
C PRO A 208 1.57 43.66 -6.50
N GLY A 209 0.28 43.75 -6.21
CA GLY A 209 -0.78 43.76 -7.21
C GLY A 209 -1.36 42.37 -7.49
N TRP A 210 -1.95 42.21 -8.68
CA TRP A 210 -2.69 41.00 -9.07
C TRP A 210 -1.77 39.86 -9.53
N ASN A 211 -1.94 38.71 -8.89
CA ASN A 211 -1.31 37.44 -9.17
C ASN A 211 -2.39 36.42 -9.58
N LEU A 212 -2.02 35.43 -10.39
CA LEU A 212 -2.92 34.37 -10.85
C LEU A 212 -2.36 33.01 -10.40
N LEU A 213 -2.97 32.40 -9.38
CA LEU A 213 -2.40 31.24 -8.69
C LEU A 213 -3.41 30.11 -8.49
N SER A 214 -2.90 28.91 -8.21
CA SER A 214 -3.69 27.76 -7.76
C SER A 214 -2.88 26.85 -6.84
N PHE A 215 -3.60 26.03 -6.07
CA PHE A 215 -3.00 25.07 -5.15
C PHE A 215 -3.06 23.65 -5.71
N ASN A 216 -1.90 23.01 -5.86
CA ASN A 216 -1.77 21.60 -6.25
C ASN A 216 -1.59 20.66 -5.04
N VAL A 217 -1.70 21.20 -3.82
CA VAL A 217 -1.70 20.46 -2.56
C VAL A 217 -3.07 20.54 -1.89
N ASP A 218 -3.40 19.53 -1.09
CA ASP A 218 -4.53 19.59 -0.16
C ASP A 218 -4.26 20.63 0.93
N LEU A 219 -5.09 21.68 0.95
CA LEU A 219 -4.97 22.79 1.88
C LEU A 219 -5.34 22.42 3.32
N GLY A 220 -6.09 21.34 3.57
CA GLY A 220 -6.52 20.95 4.92
C GLY A 220 -7.22 22.10 5.66
N THR A 221 -6.66 22.54 6.79
CA THR A 221 -7.22 23.61 7.64
C THR A 221 -6.75 25.02 7.25
N ASN A 222 -6.00 25.18 6.16
CA ASN A 222 -5.54 26.49 5.72
C ASN A 222 -6.69 27.40 5.31
N ASN A 223 -6.57 28.69 5.65
CA ASN A 223 -7.54 29.73 5.35
C ASN A 223 -6.84 30.99 4.82
N PHE A 224 -7.61 32.01 4.43
CA PHE A 224 -7.04 33.24 3.87
C PHE A 224 -6.00 33.89 4.77
N SER A 225 -6.25 33.94 6.08
CA SER A 225 -5.34 34.56 7.04
C SER A 225 -4.08 33.73 7.25
N SER A 226 -4.17 32.40 7.32
CA SER A 226 -2.99 31.54 7.50
C SER A 226 -2.09 31.52 6.27
N VAL A 227 -2.67 31.62 5.07
CA VAL A 227 -1.93 31.59 3.82
C VAL A 227 -1.33 32.95 3.48
N PHE A 228 -2.13 34.02 3.49
CA PHE A 228 -1.71 35.32 2.96
C PHE A 228 -1.37 36.34 4.05
N GLY A 229 -1.76 36.12 5.31
CA GLY A 229 -1.55 37.06 6.40
C GLY A 229 -2.20 38.42 6.15
N SER A 230 -1.54 39.49 6.59
CA SER A 230 -2.01 40.87 6.46
C SER A 230 -1.81 41.49 5.07
N ASN A 231 -1.10 40.81 4.16
CA ASN A 231 -0.79 41.37 2.83
C ASN A 231 -1.95 41.23 1.84
N LEU A 232 -2.91 40.35 2.12
CA LEU A 232 -4.04 40.10 1.24
C LEU A 232 -4.95 41.34 1.14
N LEU A 233 -5.02 41.93 -0.05
CA LEU A 233 -5.97 43.00 -0.35
C LEU A 233 -7.29 42.43 -0.86
N GLN A 234 -7.23 41.46 -1.77
CA GLN A 234 -8.41 40.80 -2.32
C GLN A 234 -8.05 39.45 -2.93
N ILE A 235 -8.92 38.46 -2.80
CA ILE A 235 -8.89 37.20 -3.55
C ILE A 235 -10.24 36.95 -4.20
N LYS A 236 -10.25 36.43 -5.42
CA LYS A 236 -11.48 36.09 -6.13
C LYS A 236 -11.29 34.89 -7.05
N ASP A 237 -12.37 34.13 -7.24
CA ASP A 237 -12.51 33.19 -8.34
C ASP A 237 -13.34 33.83 -9.47
N THR A 238 -13.93 33.03 -10.36
CA THR A 238 -14.74 33.54 -11.48
C THR A 238 -16.11 34.10 -11.06
N ALA A 239 -16.56 33.85 -9.83
CA ALA A 239 -17.92 34.19 -9.36
C ALA A 239 -17.96 34.88 -7.99
N LYS A 240 -16.96 34.66 -7.14
CA LYS A 240 -16.95 35.03 -5.72
C LYS A 240 -15.70 35.81 -5.36
N SER A 241 -15.77 36.66 -4.34
CA SER A 241 -14.63 37.43 -3.86
C SER A 241 -14.57 37.53 -2.33
N TYR A 242 -13.37 37.74 -1.82
CA TYR A 242 -13.07 38.04 -0.43
C TYR A 242 -12.04 39.17 -0.35
N ALA A 243 -12.31 40.19 0.45
CA ALA A 243 -11.39 41.27 0.79
C ALA A 243 -11.45 41.52 2.30
N PRO A 244 -10.33 41.38 3.04
CA PRO A 244 -10.31 41.54 4.50
C PRO A 244 -10.82 42.91 4.99
N SER A 245 -10.62 43.96 4.20
CA SER A 245 -11.05 45.33 4.52
C SER A 245 -12.53 45.60 4.26
N MET A 246 -13.23 44.68 3.59
CA MET A 246 -14.64 44.83 3.26
C MET A 246 -15.53 44.18 4.32
N PRO A 247 -16.71 44.77 4.62
CA PRO A 247 -17.71 44.13 5.47
C PRO A 247 -18.07 42.73 5.00
N SER A 248 -18.32 41.81 5.95
CA SER A 248 -18.50 40.37 5.70
C SER A 248 -19.60 40.04 4.70
N TYR A 249 -20.66 40.85 4.61
CA TYR A 249 -21.76 40.63 3.66
C TYR A 249 -21.39 40.87 2.19
N PHE A 250 -20.25 41.52 1.91
CA PHE A 250 -19.68 41.60 0.55
C PHE A 250 -18.74 40.43 0.22
N ASN A 251 -18.33 39.65 1.22
CA ASN A 251 -17.39 38.54 1.07
C ASN A 251 -18.15 37.24 0.75
N THR A 252 -18.23 36.92 -0.53
CA THR A 252 -18.94 35.73 -1.05
C THR A 252 -18.04 34.52 -1.22
N LEU A 253 -16.72 34.70 -1.27
CA LEU A 253 -15.73 33.62 -1.24
C LEU A 253 -15.37 33.30 0.22
N SER A 254 -15.93 32.22 0.75
CA SER A 254 -15.83 31.91 2.19
C SER A 254 -14.62 31.07 2.57
N SER A 255 -14.02 30.35 1.63
CA SER A 255 -12.88 29.47 1.89
C SER A 255 -11.98 29.30 0.67
N LEU A 256 -10.73 28.93 0.92
CA LEU A 256 -9.83 28.41 -0.10
C LEU A 256 -10.22 26.98 -0.45
N GLN A 257 -9.98 26.60 -1.69
CA GLN A 257 -10.16 25.23 -2.16
C GLN A 257 -8.96 24.84 -3.01
N SER A 258 -8.44 23.65 -2.75
CA SER A 258 -7.45 22.99 -3.59
C SER A 258 -8.04 22.76 -4.99
N ALA A 259 -7.18 22.63 -6.01
CA ALA A 259 -7.61 22.46 -7.39
C ALA A 259 -8.58 23.53 -7.92
N LYS A 260 -8.39 24.79 -7.50
CA LYS A 260 -9.05 25.96 -8.09
C LYS A 260 -8.07 27.07 -8.40
N GLY A 261 -8.37 27.83 -9.45
CA GLY A 261 -7.64 29.03 -9.82
C GLY A 261 -8.19 30.29 -9.14
N TYR A 262 -7.31 31.18 -8.73
CA TYR A 262 -7.64 32.41 -8.02
C TYR A 262 -6.86 33.61 -8.58
N TRP A 263 -7.53 34.74 -8.64
CA TRP A 263 -6.87 36.04 -8.72
C TRP A 263 -6.63 36.54 -7.29
N VAL A 264 -5.37 36.88 -6.97
CA VAL A 264 -4.95 37.36 -5.64
C VAL A 264 -4.25 38.70 -5.77
N ASN A 265 -4.76 39.71 -5.11
CA ASN A 265 -4.16 41.04 -5.02
C ASN A 265 -3.42 41.17 -3.68
N ASN A 266 -2.10 41.40 -3.73
CA ASN A 266 -1.25 41.51 -2.54
C ASN A 266 -0.66 42.92 -2.41
N SER A 267 -0.51 43.41 -1.18
CA SER A 267 0.10 44.73 -0.91
C SER A 267 1.61 44.76 -1.10
N SER A 268 2.28 43.62 -0.93
CA SER A 268 3.74 43.50 -1.03
C SER A 268 4.15 42.19 -1.72
N ALA A 269 5.43 42.08 -2.08
CA ALA A 269 5.98 40.79 -2.48
C ALA A 269 5.96 39.81 -1.30
N GLN A 270 5.69 38.53 -1.57
CA GLN A 270 5.61 37.49 -0.54
C GLN A 270 5.93 36.12 -1.15
N ASN A 271 6.70 35.29 -0.44
CA ASN A 271 6.87 33.89 -0.78
C ASN A 271 5.97 33.06 0.15
N LEU A 272 5.05 32.32 -0.45
CA LEU A 272 4.19 31.38 0.24
C LEU A 272 4.83 30.00 0.22
N SER A 273 4.78 29.31 1.36
CA SER A 273 5.10 27.89 1.46
C SER A 273 3.88 27.18 2.02
N ILE A 274 3.19 26.43 1.16
CA ILE A 274 1.94 25.77 1.50
C ILE A 274 2.23 24.29 1.70
N GLN A 275 2.09 23.83 2.94
CA GLN A 275 2.22 22.43 3.29
C GLN A 275 0.90 21.69 3.05
N GLY A 276 0.95 20.54 2.39
CA GLY A 276 -0.21 19.67 2.17
C GLY A 276 0.19 18.36 1.49
N GLN A 277 -0.77 17.46 1.28
CA GLN A 277 -0.55 16.28 0.44
C GLN A 277 -0.69 16.66 -1.03
N LEU A 278 0.19 16.17 -1.89
CA LEU A 278 0.13 16.48 -3.32
C LEU A 278 -1.16 15.88 -3.92
N LEU A 279 -1.88 16.66 -4.71
CA LEU A 279 -3.09 16.18 -5.35
C LEU A 279 -2.77 15.22 -6.50
N ASN A 280 -3.31 14.00 -6.45
CA ASN A 280 -3.23 13.07 -7.57
C ASN A 280 -4.09 13.57 -8.74
N THR A 281 -3.44 14.01 -9.82
CA THR A 281 -4.08 14.60 -11.02
C THR A 281 -5.19 13.73 -11.61
N SER A 282 -5.06 12.41 -11.54
CA SER A 282 -6.05 11.46 -12.06
C SER A 282 -7.39 11.54 -11.34
N ASN A 283 -7.40 12.01 -10.09
CA ASN A 283 -8.62 12.18 -9.28
C ASN A 283 -9.31 13.54 -9.50
N TYR A 284 -8.70 14.45 -10.28
CA TYR A 284 -9.19 15.82 -10.48
C TYR A 284 -9.40 16.15 -11.96
N PRO A 285 -10.32 15.47 -12.66
CA PRO A 285 -10.67 15.85 -14.02
C PRO A 285 -11.39 17.22 -14.02
N ILE A 286 -10.93 18.16 -14.85
CA ILE A 286 -11.43 19.54 -14.86
C ILE A 286 -12.44 19.71 -16.00
N ALA A 287 -13.72 19.86 -15.66
CA ALA A 287 -14.76 20.17 -16.63
C ALA A 287 -14.66 21.61 -17.13
N LEU A 288 -14.67 21.80 -18.45
CA LEU A 288 -14.57 23.09 -19.13
C LEU A 288 -15.82 23.35 -19.96
N ASN A 289 -16.31 24.59 -19.93
CA ASN A 289 -17.38 25.07 -20.80
C ASN A 289 -16.79 25.66 -22.09
N SER A 290 -17.59 25.76 -23.16
CA SER A 290 -17.20 26.54 -24.33
C SER A 290 -16.88 27.99 -23.91
N GLY A 291 -15.82 28.56 -24.49
CA GLY A 291 -15.30 29.87 -24.10
C GLY A 291 -14.24 29.80 -23.02
N TRP A 292 -14.12 30.87 -22.24
CA TRP A 292 -13.05 31.06 -21.25
C TRP A 292 -13.33 30.34 -19.93
N ASN A 293 -12.33 29.61 -19.45
CA ASN A 293 -12.34 28.90 -18.17
C ASN A 293 -11.09 29.27 -17.38
N LEU A 294 -11.23 29.52 -16.09
CA LEU A 294 -10.09 29.66 -15.17
C LEU A 294 -9.79 28.29 -14.56
N ILE A 295 -8.59 27.78 -14.81
CA ILE A 295 -8.18 26.44 -14.37
C ILE A 295 -6.98 26.50 -13.43
N PRO A 296 -6.89 25.58 -12.45
CA PRO A 296 -5.66 25.35 -11.72
C PRO A 296 -4.63 24.60 -12.58
N TYR A 297 -3.35 24.72 -12.24
CA TYR A 297 -2.31 23.77 -12.65
C TYR A 297 -1.99 22.82 -11.50
N LEU A 298 -2.21 21.51 -11.74
CA LEU A 298 -2.09 20.45 -10.75
C LEU A 298 -0.77 19.64 -10.81
N PRO A 299 -0.11 19.46 -11.98
CA PRO A 299 1.18 18.80 -12.00
C PRO A 299 2.21 19.48 -11.08
N ASP A 300 3.12 18.70 -10.52
CA ASP A 300 4.13 19.16 -9.56
C ASP A 300 5.46 19.58 -10.20
N ASN A 301 5.56 19.45 -11.52
CA ASN A 301 6.68 19.90 -12.32
C ASN A 301 6.15 20.79 -13.45
N SER A 302 7.00 21.66 -13.99
CA SER A 302 6.63 22.44 -15.16
C SER A 302 6.52 21.56 -16.41
N LEU A 303 5.53 21.84 -17.27
CA LEU A 303 5.32 21.12 -18.53
C LEU A 303 5.13 22.12 -19.69
N PRO A 304 5.57 21.79 -20.92
CA PRO A 304 5.19 22.54 -22.11
C PRO A 304 3.66 22.65 -22.22
N VAL A 305 3.15 23.81 -22.64
CA VAL A 305 1.69 24.07 -22.67
C VAL A 305 0.95 22.95 -23.41
N ALA A 306 1.40 22.58 -24.62
CA ALA A 306 0.78 21.55 -25.43
C ALA A 306 0.76 20.16 -24.77
N SER A 307 1.81 19.83 -24.01
CA SER A 307 1.89 18.56 -23.27
C SER A 307 0.96 18.55 -22.07
N ALA A 308 0.89 19.66 -21.33
CA ALA A 308 0.04 19.78 -20.16
C ALA A 308 -1.46 19.67 -20.48
N ILE A 309 -1.87 20.17 -21.65
CA ILE A 309 -3.28 20.20 -22.08
C ILE A 309 -3.60 19.19 -23.18
N ALA A 310 -2.76 18.17 -23.35
CA ALA A 310 -2.85 17.21 -24.46
C ALA A 310 -4.26 16.62 -24.63
N SER A 311 -4.97 16.35 -23.52
CA SER A 311 -6.32 15.77 -23.55
C SER A 311 -7.39 16.67 -24.19
N ILE A 312 -7.15 17.97 -24.28
CA ILE A 312 -8.06 18.97 -24.85
C ILE A 312 -7.43 19.78 -25.99
N LEU A 313 -6.25 19.37 -26.47
CA LEU A 313 -5.43 20.17 -27.38
C LEU A 313 -6.20 20.54 -28.66
N THR A 314 -6.95 19.60 -29.23
CA THR A 314 -7.74 19.79 -30.47
C THR A 314 -8.91 20.77 -30.30
N LYS A 315 -9.34 21.02 -29.06
CA LYS A 315 -10.45 21.91 -28.71
C LYS A 315 -9.96 23.25 -28.15
N THR A 316 -8.67 23.37 -27.87
CA THR A 316 -8.08 24.57 -27.27
C THR A 316 -7.95 25.65 -28.33
N GLN A 317 -8.45 26.84 -28.04
CA GLN A 317 -8.28 28.02 -28.88
C GLN A 317 -7.09 28.87 -28.39
N GLU A 318 -6.98 29.04 -27.07
CA GLU A 318 -5.97 29.91 -26.47
C GLU A 318 -5.73 29.60 -24.99
N VAL A 319 -4.50 29.77 -24.52
CA VAL A 319 -4.09 29.69 -23.11
C VAL A 319 -3.41 30.99 -22.71
N ARG A 320 -3.75 31.53 -21.54
CA ARG A 320 -3.17 32.77 -21.01
C ARG A 320 -2.70 32.65 -19.58
N TYR A 321 -1.60 33.34 -19.30
CA TYR A 321 -1.11 33.66 -17.97
C TYR A 321 -0.71 35.13 -17.92
N LEU A 322 -1.47 35.97 -17.21
CA LEU A 322 -1.29 37.42 -17.21
C LEU A 322 -1.22 37.97 -18.64
N SER A 323 -0.07 38.53 -19.05
CA SER A 323 0.18 39.04 -20.41
C SER A 323 0.69 38.00 -21.40
N SER A 324 1.08 36.81 -20.93
CA SER A 324 1.61 35.75 -21.79
C SER A 324 0.48 34.93 -22.41
N VAL A 325 0.65 34.56 -23.67
CA VAL A 325 -0.37 33.90 -24.49
C VAL A 325 0.24 32.70 -25.23
N TRP A 326 -0.55 31.67 -25.45
CA TRP A 326 -0.24 30.54 -26.31
C TRP A 326 -1.48 30.10 -27.09
N ASN A 327 -1.33 29.72 -28.36
CA ASN A 327 -2.35 29.08 -29.18
C ASN A 327 -1.77 27.88 -29.93
N PRO A 328 -2.59 26.87 -30.31
CA PRO A 328 -2.07 25.64 -30.94
C PRO A 328 -1.50 25.83 -32.35
N VAL A 329 -1.79 26.94 -33.03
CA VAL A 329 -1.38 27.16 -34.43
C VAL A 329 0.01 27.77 -34.51
N SER A 330 0.30 28.77 -33.68
CA SER A 330 1.52 29.59 -33.76
C SER A 330 2.34 29.57 -32.47
N GLY A 331 1.87 28.86 -31.43
CA GLY A 331 2.47 28.93 -30.10
C GLY A 331 2.23 30.28 -29.44
N GLY A 332 3.26 30.82 -28.79
CA GLY A 332 3.22 32.15 -28.21
C GLY A 332 4.29 32.36 -27.14
N THR A 333 4.13 33.43 -26.35
CA THR A 333 5.07 33.80 -25.28
C THR A 333 4.94 32.94 -24.03
N LEU A 334 3.82 32.23 -23.86
CA LEU A 334 3.65 31.23 -22.80
C LEU A 334 4.15 29.87 -23.29
N SER A 335 5.32 29.44 -22.83
CA SER A 335 5.94 28.17 -23.27
C SER A 335 5.64 26.98 -22.35
N VAL A 336 5.50 27.23 -21.05
CA VAL A 336 5.27 26.21 -20.02
C VAL A 336 4.15 26.60 -19.06
N LEU A 337 3.47 25.59 -18.50
CA LEU A 337 2.64 25.71 -17.32
C LEU A 337 3.46 25.24 -16.11
N GLU A 338 3.26 25.87 -14.93
CA GLU A 338 4.12 25.67 -13.77
C GLU A 338 3.29 25.53 -12.47
N PRO A 339 3.78 24.74 -11.49
CA PRO A 339 3.15 24.64 -10.17
C PRO A 339 2.94 26.01 -9.53
N GLY A 340 1.83 26.16 -8.81
CA GLY A 340 1.49 27.42 -8.12
C GLY A 340 0.75 28.44 -8.97
N LYS A 341 0.58 28.20 -10.28
CA LYS A 341 -0.08 29.12 -11.21
C LYS A 341 -1.44 28.62 -11.67
N ALA A 342 -2.36 29.55 -11.86
CA ALA A 342 -3.62 29.30 -12.57
C ALA A 342 -3.57 29.89 -13.97
N TYR A 343 -4.43 29.38 -14.86
CA TYR A 343 -4.42 29.74 -16.28
C TYR A 343 -5.83 29.98 -16.79
N TRP A 344 -5.96 30.94 -17.70
CA TRP A 344 -7.18 31.07 -18.49
C TRP A 344 -7.05 30.24 -19.75
N ILE A 345 -7.98 29.31 -19.98
CA ILE A 345 -8.04 28.52 -21.21
C ILE A 345 -9.36 28.79 -21.90
N ARG A 346 -9.28 29.10 -23.20
CA ARG A 346 -10.44 29.18 -24.09
C ARG A 346 -10.57 27.90 -24.89
N VAL A 347 -11.73 27.26 -24.84
CA VAL A 347 -12.03 26.07 -25.64
C VAL A 347 -13.22 26.31 -26.57
N SER A 348 -13.24 25.64 -27.72
CA SER A 348 -14.30 25.79 -28.74
C SER A 348 -15.64 25.19 -28.31
N GLU A 349 -15.62 24.13 -27.50
CA GLU A 349 -16.79 23.38 -27.05
C GLU A 349 -16.54 22.80 -25.64
N PRO A 350 -17.58 22.36 -24.91
CA PRO A 350 -17.39 21.71 -23.61
C PRO A 350 -16.48 20.48 -23.71
N CYS A 351 -15.58 20.34 -22.76
CA CYS A 351 -14.62 19.23 -22.70
C CYS A 351 -14.12 19.01 -21.27
N GLN A 352 -13.25 18.01 -21.10
CA GLN A 352 -12.66 17.67 -19.81
C GLN A 352 -11.14 17.62 -19.94
N LEU A 353 -10.45 18.43 -19.15
CA LEU A 353 -9.00 18.41 -19.04
C LEU A 353 -8.58 17.32 -18.07
N LEU A 354 -7.70 16.44 -18.55
CA LEU A 354 -6.97 15.45 -17.78
C LEU A 354 -5.51 15.83 -17.90
N TYR A 355 -4.89 16.18 -16.77
CA TYR A 355 -3.45 16.37 -16.74
C TYR A 355 -2.74 15.00 -16.92
N PRO A 356 -1.53 14.99 -17.50
CA PRO A 356 -0.75 13.77 -17.71
C PRO A 356 -0.31 13.10 -16.39
#